data_AF-A0A2J6HW74-F1
#
_entry.id   AF-A0A2J6HW74-F1
#
_cell.length_a   1.000
_cell.length_b   1.000
_cell.length_c   1.000
_cell.angle_alpha   90.00
_cell.angle_beta   90.00
_cell.angle_gamma   90.00
#
_symmetry.space_group_name_H-M   'P 1'
#
loop_
_entity.id
_entity.type
_entity.pdbx_description
1 polymer ?
#
loop_
_entity_poly.entity_id
_entity_poly.type
_entity_poly.pdbx_seq_one_letter_code
_entity_poly.pdbx_strand_id
1 'polypeptide(L)'
;MNDIQIYRPFLVSVGQQEGLNFVNSALTGSILFSAGGFGAEYGDKLSSVLDVKYIKPEEFGGSFAISLLGGELSLGGTAAKNKFTYLVGTRYQSNSYILNSLETKGEYKPRFMDIQSQFTYQFNEKWNLSFLGYYSNNKYKVIPSDRETDFGTIQEVLRFKVYFDGNETDGYEMLQGGLTLGFKPRKNVDLRFIASAYTTQETETYDIQG
;
A
#
# COMPACT_ATOMS: atom_id res chain seq x y z
N MET A 1 -6.18 10.25 -0.27
CA MET A 1 -5.73 10.14 1.14
C MET A 1 -5.46 11.53 1.65
N ASN A 2 -6.28 12.04 2.57
CA ASN A 2 -6.26 13.46 2.94
C ASN A 2 -6.18 14.36 1.68
N ASP A 3 -7.00 14.03 0.67
CA ASP A 3 -7.10 14.73 -0.62
C ASP A 3 -5.87 14.67 -1.54
N ILE A 4 -4.75 14.07 -1.09
CA ILE A 4 -3.62 13.74 -1.95
C ILE A 4 -3.94 12.44 -2.71
N GLN A 5 -3.78 12.48 -4.03
CA GLN A 5 -3.91 11.30 -4.88
C GLN A 5 -2.70 10.39 -4.67
N ILE A 6 -2.96 9.16 -4.25
CA ILE A 6 -1.93 8.14 -4.11
C ILE A 6 -1.87 7.36 -5.41
N TYR A 7 -0.66 7.27 -5.98
CA TYR A 7 -0.43 6.47 -7.17
C TYR A 7 -0.36 4.98 -6.78
N ARG A 8 -0.97 4.12 -7.58
CA ARG A 8 -0.82 2.67 -7.44
C ARG A 8 0.00 2.18 -8.63
N PRO A 9 1.19 1.58 -8.42
CA PRO A 9 1.90 0.96 -9.53
C PRO A 9 1.02 -0.14 -10.15
N PHE A 10 0.88 -0.10 -11.46
CA PHE A 10 0.25 -1.18 -12.23
C PHE A 10 1.21 -2.38 -12.19
N LEU A 11 0.79 -3.47 -11.58
CA LEU A 11 1.56 -4.69 -11.52
C LEU A 11 1.29 -5.49 -12.80
N VAL A 12 2.36 -5.74 -13.57
CA VAL A 12 2.29 -6.24 -14.95
C VAL A 12 1.86 -7.73 -15.00
N SER A 13 1.96 -8.48 -13.90
CA SER A 13 1.46 -9.86 -13.83
C SER A 13 0.14 -10.00 -13.05
N VAL A 14 -0.88 -10.37 -13.84
CA VAL A 14 -2.31 -10.46 -13.55
C VAL A 14 -2.65 -11.27 -12.28
N GLY A 15 -3.34 -10.63 -11.34
CA GLY A 15 -4.32 -11.28 -10.45
C GLY A 15 -3.89 -11.63 -9.02
N GLN A 16 -2.63 -11.98 -8.74
CA GLN A 16 -2.20 -12.39 -7.39
C GLN A 16 -1.53 -11.29 -6.55
N GLN A 17 -1.16 -10.16 -7.16
CA GLN A 17 -0.46 -9.08 -6.47
C GLN A 17 -1.41 -7.96 -5.96
N GLU A 18 -2.72 -8.08 -6.23
CA GLU A 18 -3.81 -7.15 -5.85
C GLU A 18 -4.11 -7.11 -4.33
N GLY A 19 -3.46 -7.95 -3.53
CA GLY A 19 -3.77 -8.12 -2.10
C GLY A 19 -3.16 -7.10 -1.14
N LEU A 20 -2.20 -6.27 -1.59
CA LEU A 20 -1.44 -5.39 -0.70
C LEU A 20 -2.02 -3.98 -0.71
N ASN A 21 -2.93 -3.75 0.24
CA ASN A 21 -3.70 -2.52 0.33
C ASN A 21 -2.85 -1.39 0.94
N PHE A 22 -2.65 -0.31 0.17
CA PHE A 22 -2.00 0.92 0.63
C PHE A 22 -2.66 1.51 1.91
N VAL A 23 -3.95 1.23 2.12
CA VAL A 23 -4.71 1.71 3.27
C VAL A 23 -4.20 1.06 4.56
N ASN A 24 -3.63 1.86 5.45
CA ASN A 24 -3.27 1.47 6.81
C ASN A 24 -4.46 1.67 7.75
N SER A 25 -5.11 0.57 8.15
CA SER A 25 -6.25 0.58 9.08
C SER A 25 -5.89 1.19 10.44
N ALA A 26 -4.68 0.97 10.94
CA ALA A 26 -4.23 1.53 12.22
C ALA A 26 -4.01 3.06 12.19
N LEU A 27 -3.89 3.66 11.00
CA LEU A 27 -3.77 5.11 10.82
C LEU A 27 -5.07 5.75 10.32
N THR A 28 -6.00 4.95 9.79
CA THR A 28 -7.20 5.42 9.13
C THR A 28 -8.31 5.68 10.15
N GLY A 29 -8.78 6.92 10.21
CA GLY A 29 -9.92 7.29 11.03
C GLY A 29 -11.25 7.12 10.31
N SER A 30 -11.28 7.37 8.99
CA SER A 30 -12.48 7.13 8.17
C SER A 30 -12.13 6.79 6.72
N ILE A 31 -12.98 5.95 6.12
CA ILE A 31 -12.95 5.58 4.72
C ILE A 31 -14.30 5.95 4.12
N LEU A 32 -14.30 6.77 3.08
CA LEU A 32 -15.48 7.09 2.29
C LEU A 32 -15.31 6.47 0.91
N PHE A 33 -16.18 5.53 0.56
CA PHE A 33 -16.24 4.95 -0.77
C PHE A 33 -17.38 5.58 -1.56
N SER A 34 -17.09 6.09 -2.75
CA SER A 34 -18.10 6.55 -3.69
C SER A 34 -17.97 5.78 -5.01
N ALA A 35 -19.01 5.03 -5.34
CA ALA A 35 -19.12 4.25 -6.58
C ALA A 35 -19.55 5.07 -7.80
N GLY A 36 -19.77 6.39 -7.63
CA GLY A 36 -20.23 7.33 -8.66
C GLY A 36 -20.91 8.56 -8.06
N GLY A 37 -20.89 9.70 -8.76
CA GLY A 37 -21.55 10.94 -8.29
C GLY A 37 -20.82 11.65 -7.14
N PHE A 38 -19.50 11.78 -7.24
CA PHE A 38 -18.65 12.47 -6.26
C PHE A 38 -18.42 13.94 -6.63
N GLY A 39 -18.13 14.79 -5.64
CA GLY A 39 -17.96 16.23 -5.83
C GLY A 39 -16.80 16.60 -6.76
N ALA A 40 -16.82 17.83 -7.28
CA ALA A 40 -15.82 18.34 -8.25
C ALA A 40 -14.37 18.28 -7.72
N GLU A 41 -14.20 18.24 -6.39
CA GLU A 41 -12.92 18.06 -5.71
C GLU A 41 -12.19 16.75 -6.07
N TYR A 42 -12.88 15.77 -6.66
CA TYR A 42 -12.29 14.49 -7.07
C TYR A 42 -11.92 14.40 -8.56
N GLY A 43 -12.17 15.45 -9.36
CA GLY A 43 -11.76 15.56 -10.76
C GLY A 43 -12.38 14.53 -11.71
N ASP A 44 -11.68 14.20 -12.80
CA ASP A 44 -12.14 13.36 -13.93
C ASP A 44 -12.15 11.83 -13.66
N LYS A 45 -12.35 11.39 -12.42
CA LYS A 45 -12.43 9.94 -12.15
C LYS A 45 -13.73 9.38 -12.72
N LEU A 46 -13.63 8.29 -13.49
CA LEU A 46 -14.78 7.72 -14.23
C LEU A 46 -15.44 6.51 -13.56
N SER A 47 -14.86 5.90 -12.52
CA SER A 47 -15.36 4.60 -12.01
C SER A 47 -15.56 4.48 -10.49
N SER A 48 -14.72 5.09 -9.64
CA SER A 48 -14.93 5.15 -8.18
C SER A 48 -13.86 5.99 -7.48
N VAL A 49 -14.17 6.51 -6.29
CA VAL A 49 -13.22 7.19 -5.40
C VAL A 49 -13.23 6.52 -4.04
N LEU A 50 -12.05 6.14 -3.56
CA LEU A 50 -11.82 5.81 -2.15
C LEU A 50 -11.12 6.99 -1.48
N ASP A 51 -11.86 7.76 -0.70
CA ASP A 51 -11.29 8.80 0.14
C ASP A 51 -10.97 8.23 1.52
N VAL A 52 -9.73 8.42 1.96
CA VAL A 52 -9.23 7.90 3.23
C VAL A 52 -8.70 9.07 4.02
N LYS A 53 -9.21 9.24 5.24
CA LYS A 53 -8.77 10.26 6.18
C LYS A 53 -8.08 9.61 7.36
N TYR A 54 -6.87 10.07 7.64
CA TYR A 54 -6.14 9.61 8.80
C TYR A 54 -6.69 10.21 10.10
N ILE A 55 -6.44 9.51 11.19
CA ILE A 55 -6.73 9.97 12.55
C ILE A 55 -5.97 11.29 12.79
N LYS A 56 -6.60 12.23 13.49
CA LYS A 56 -5.92 13.42 14.02
C LYS A 56 -5.77 13.22 15.54
N PRO A 57 -4.59 12.80 16.03
CA PRO A 57 -4.36 12.62 17.45
C PRO A 57 -4.64 13.90 18.24
N GLU A 58 -5.29 13.76 19.40
CA GLU A 58 -5.50 14.85 20.37
C GLU A 58 -4.47 14.79 21.50
N GLU A 59 -4.08 13.57 21.89
CA GLU A 59 -3.06 13.27 22.90
C GLU A 59 -2.06 12.26 22.35
N PHE A 60 -0.94 12.06 23.07
CA PHE A 60 0.04 11.06 22.70
C PHE A 60 -0.51 9.65 22.89
N GLY A 61 -0.40 8.81 21.87
CA GLY A 61 -0.84 7.44 21.90
C GLY A 61 -0.25 6.61 20.77
N GLY A 62 -0.54 5.32 20.79
CA GLY A 62 -0.09 4.39 19.76
C GLY A 62 -0.86 3.08 19.80
N SER A 63 -0.67 2.30 18.74
CA SER A 63 -1.22 0.95 18.64
C SER A 63 -0.18 0.02 18.06
N PHE A 64 -0.27 -1.26 18.40
CA PHE A 64 0.62 -2.29 17.89
C PHE A 64 -0.17 -3.58 17.72
N ALA A 65 0.09 -4.30 16.64
CA ALA A 65 -0.51 -5.60 16.37
C ALA A 65 0.51 -6.55 15.75
N ILE A 66 0.43 -7.83 16.10
CA ILE A 66 1.19 -8.94 15.49
C ILE A 66 0.20 -10.03 15.12
N SER A 67 0.44 -10.67 13.97
CA SER A 67 -0.27 -11.83 13.47
C SER A 67 0.72 -12.79 12.80
N LEU A 68 0.25 -13.97 12.40
CA LEU A 68 1.02 -14.91 11.57
C LEU A 68 1.46 -14.29 10.23
N LEU A 69 0.73 -13.27 9.77
CA LEU A 69 0.98 -12.60 8.50
C LEU A 69 1.87 -11.37 8.63
N GLY A 70 2.33 -11.02 9.83
CA GLY A 70 3.19 -9.86 10.06
C GLY A 70 2.69 -8.98 11.20
N GLY A 71 3.14 -7.72 11.23
CA GLY A 71 2.80 -6.80 12.31
C GLY A 71 2.77 -5.35 11.88
N GLU A 72 2.12 -4.53 12.69
CA GLU A 72 1.98 -3.10 12.49
C GLU A 72 2.18 -2.33 13.79
N LEU A 73 2.73 -1.13 13.68
CA LEU A 73 2.93 -0.19 14.77
C LEU A 73 2.45 1.18 14.29
N SER A 74 1.72 1.90 15.14
CA SER A 74 1.38 3.31 14.94
C SER A 74 1.62 4.11 16.20
N LEU A 75 2.04 5.36 16.00
CA LEU A 75 2.29 6.34 17.04
C LEU A 75 1.78 7.69 16.56
N GLY A 76 1.12 8.43 17.43
CA GLY A 76 0.63 9.75 17.12
C GLY A 76 0.51 10.63 18.34
N GLY A 77 0.46 11.93 18.13
CA GLY A 77 0.28 12.87 19.22
C GLY A 77 0.26 14.32 18.76
N THR A 78 0.23 15.20 19.76
CA THR A 78 0.27 16.64 19.58
C THR A 78 1.49 17.23 20.29
N ALA A 79 1.97 18.36 19.79
CA ALA A 79 3.06 19.14 20.38
C ALA A 79 2.85 20.63 20.13
N ALA A 80 3.76 21.46 20.65
CA ALA A 80 3.72 22.93 20.50
C ALA A 80 2.37 23.53 20.94
N LYS A 81 1.86 23.12 22.10
CA LYS A 81 0.53 23.52 22.63
C LYS A 81 -0.59 23.22 21.63
N ASN A 82 -0.65 21.99 21.14
CA ASN A 82 -1.63 21.47 20.17
C ASN A 82 -1.57 22.11 18.76
N LYS A 83 -0.52 22.87 18.45
CA LYS A 83 -0.32 23.42 17.10
C LYS A 83 0.30 22.42 16.15
N PHE A 84 1.09 21.47 16.64
CA PHE A 84 1.69 20.43 15.82
C PHE A 84 1.00 19.11 16.12
N THR A 85 0.57 18.40 15.08
CA THR A 85 0.05 17.03 15.17
C THR A 85 0.91 16.16 14.29
N TYR A 86 1.29 14.99 14.80
CA TYR A 86 2.03 13.98 14.05
C TYR A 86 1.35 12.64 14.20
N LEU A 87 1.42 11.85 13.15
CA LEU A 87 0.96 10.47 13.09
C LEU A 87 1.93 9.70 12.20
N VAL A 88 2.48 8.62 12.70
CA VAL A 88 3.44 7.77 11.99
C VAL A 88 3.04 6.33 12.20
N GLY A 89 3.13 5.51 11.15
CA GLY A 89 2.95 4.08 11.27
C GLY A 89 3.87 3.33 10.33
N THR A 90 4.17 2.11 10.72
CA THR A 90 4.93 1.16 9.93
C THR A 90 4.21 -0.16 9.92
N ARG A 91 4.25 -0.86 8.78
CA ARG A 91 3.66 -2.19 8.63
C ARG A 91 4.63 -3.11 7.95
N TYR A 92 4.63 -4.35 8.38
CA TYR A 92 5.33 -5.44 7.74
C TYR A 92 4.34 -6.59 7.55
N GLN A 93 4.20 -7.10 6.32
CA GLN A 93 3.36 -8.26 6.01
C GLN A 93 4.11 -9.29 5.17
N SER A 94 3.84 -10.57 5.41
CA SER A 94 4.38 -11.70 4.66
C SER A 94 3.34 -12.82 4.61
N ASN A 95 2.90 -13.18 3.40
CA ASN A 95 1.94 -14.29 3.20
C ASN A 95 2.63 -15.63 2.95
N SER A 96 3.95 -15.69 3.15
CA SER A 96 4.78 -16.89 2.90
C SER A 96 4.31 -18.13 3.68
N TYR A 97 3.54 -17.96 4.77
CA TYR A 97 3.09 -19.06 5.63
C TYR A 97 1.75 -19.69 5.23
N ILE A 98 0.87 -18.97 4.50
CA ILE A 98 -0.45 -19.48 4.09
C ILE A 98 -0.39 -20.16 2.71
N LEU A 99 0.57 -19.77 1.87
CA LEU A 99 0.66 -20.27 0.49
C LEU A 99 1.37 -21.63 0.37
N ASN A 100 2.00 -22.15 1.42
CA ASN A 100 2.61 -23.49 1.43
C ASN A 100 1.57 -24.63 1.47
N SER A 101 0.29 -24.35 1.75
CA SER A 101 -0.78 -25.36 1.86
C SER A 101 -1.70 -25.43 0.64
N LEU A 102 -1.51 -24.54 -0.34
CA LEU A 102 -2.29 -24.55 -1.59
C LEU A 102 -1.46 -25.28 -2.65
N GLU A 103 -2.04 -26.30 -3.27
CA GLU A 103 -1.45 -27.12 -4.35
C GLU A 103 -1.19 -26.34 -5.67
N THR A 104 -0.96 -25.04 -5.59
CA THR A 104 -0.65 -24.18 -6.74
C THR A 104 0.83 -24.26 -7.03
N LYS A 105 1.15 -24.85 -8.19
CA LYS A 105 2.49 -24.92 -8.78
C LYS A 105 3.07 -23.51 -8.96
N GLY A 106 4.04 -23.16 -8.10
CA GLY A 106 4.69 -21.84 -8.02
C GLY A 106 4.50 -21.19 -6.63
N GLU A 107 5.45 -21.37 -5.71
CA GLU A 107 5.36 -20.75 -4.37
C GLU A 107 5.64 -19.24 -4.48
N TYR A 108 4.57 -18.43 -4.45
CA TYR A 108 4.68 -16.97 -4.30
C TYR A 108 4.95 -16.61 -2.83
N LYS A 109 6.05 -15.91 -2.56
CA LYS A 109 6.42 -15.44 -1.22
C LYS A 109 6.45 -13.91 -1.17
N PRO A 110 5.29 -13.24 -1.11
CA PRO A 110 5.25 -11.78 -1.06
C PRO A 110 5.69 -11.30 0.32
N ARG A 111 6.55 -10.28 0.33
CA ARG A 111 6.97 -9.53 1.53
C ARG A 111 6.70 -8.05 1.27
N PHE A 112 5.97 -7.44 2.18
CA PHE A 112 5.55 -6.06 2.11
C PHE A 112 6.04 -5.31 3.34
N MET A 113 6.60 -4.14 3.13
CA MET A 113 6.89 -3.20 4.21
C MET A 113 6.47 -1.80 3.79
N ASP A 114 5.76 -1.09 4.65
CA ASP A 114 5.50 0.33 4.46
C ASP A 114 5.79 1.17 5.70
N ILE A 115 5.98 2.46 5.44
CA ILE A 115 6.06 3.52 6.42
C ILE A 115 5.16 4.65 5.91
N GLN A 116 4.22 5.07 6.74
CA GLN A 116 3.31 6.17 6.45
C GLN A 116 3.42 7.22 7.54
N SER A 117 3.43 8.49 7.15
CA SER A 117 3.57 9.60 8.08
C SER A 117 2.68 10.76 7.65
N GLN A 118 2.09 11.42 8.63
CA GLN A 118 1.29 12.61 8.47
C GLN A 118 1.69 13.61 9.55
N PHE A 119 2.15 14.78 9.11
CA PHE A 119 2.44 15.91 9.99
C PHE A 119 1.49 17.04 9.66
N THR A 120 1.04 17.78 10.66
CA THR A 120 0.22 18.97 10.47
C THR A 120 0.64 20.04 11.45
N TYR A 121 0.91 21.23 10.95
CA TYR A 121 1.24 22.40 11.74
C TYR A 121 0.18 23.48 11.54
N GLN A 122 -0.46 23.90 12.62
CA GLN A 122 -1.45 24.96 12.64
C GLN A 122 -0.79 26.28 13.05
N PHE A 123 -0.54 27.15 12.06
CA PHE A 123 0.01 28.48 12.32
C PHE A 123 -0.96 29.32 13.16
N ASN A 124 -2.24 29.29 12.78
CA ASN A 124 -3.35 29.97 13.45
C ASN A 124 -4.69 29.31 13.07
N GLU A 125 -5.81 29.88 13.51
CA GLU A 125 -7.16 29.36 13.22
C GLU A 125 -7.50 29.29 11.72
N LYS A 126 -6.84 30.11 10.89
CA LYS A 126 -7.09 30.21 9.44
C LYS A 126 -6.10 29.41 8.60
N TRP A 127 -4.86 29.25 9.06
CA TRP A 127 -3.78 28.65 8.27
C TRP A 127 -3.22 27.39 8.93
N ASN A 128 -3.14 26.33 8.15
CA ASN A 128 -2.45 25.09 8.50
C ASN A 128 -1.63 24.56 7.32
N LEU A 129 -0.54 23.88 7.63
CA LEU A 129 0.28 23.16 6.66
C LEU A 129 0.32 21.70 7.06
N SER A 130 0.05 20.81 6.12
CA SER A 130 0.12 19.38 6.31
C SER A 130 1.12 18.76 5.35
N PHE A 131 1.83 17.73 5.81
CA PHE A 131 2.69 16.89 5.00
C PHE A 131 2.25 15.44 5.15
N LEU A 132 2.11 14.75 4.02
CA LEU A 132 1.91 13.31 3.94
C LEU A 132 3.16 12.69 3.31
N GLY A 133 3.75 11.72 3.98
CA GLY A 133 4.86 10.92 3.47
C GLY A 133 4.50 9.44 3.45
N TYR A 134 4.85 8.77 2.36
CA TYR A 134 4.65 7.33 2.19
C TYR A 134 5.88 6.70 1.56
N TYR A 135 6.33 5.60 2.14
CA TYR A 135 7.37 4.75 1.58
C TYR A 135 6.91 3.30 1.64
N SER A 136 7.16 2.54 0.58
CA SER A 136 6.93 1.10 0.57
C SER A 136 8.03 0.35 -0.18
N ASN A 137 8.33 -0.85 0.31
CA ASN A 137 9.20 -1.82 -0.32
C ASN A 137 8.45 -3.15 -0.40
N ASN A 138 8.19 -3.61 -1.61
CA ASN A 138 7.46 -4.84 -1.90
C ASN A 138 8.39 -5.77 -2.64
N LYS A 139 8.49 -7.01 -2.18
CA LYS A 139 9.27 -8.06 -2.83
C LYS A 139 8.37 -9.25 -3.10
N TYR A 140 8.43 -9.73 -4.33
CA TYR A 140 7.74 -10.92 -4.79
C TYR A 140 8.81 -11.92 -5.19
N LYS A 141 8.77 -13.10 -4.57
CA LYS A 141 9.64 -14.20 -4.97
C LYS A 141 8.77 -15.31 -5.53
N VAL A 142 9.08 -15.75 -6.74
CA VAL A 142 8.45 -16.89 -7.40
C VAL A 142 9.48 -18.02 -7.43
N ILE A 143 9.11 -19.16 -6.83
CA ILE A 143 9.89 -20.38 -6.94
C ILE A 143 9.11 -21.31 -7.87
N PRO A 144 9.58 -21.53 -9.11
CA PRO A 144 8.93 -22.44 -10.03
C PRO A 144 8.96 -23.86 -9.45
N SER A 145 7.87 -24.60 -9.64
CA SER A 145 7.77 -26.00 -9.21
C SER A 145 7.84 -26.92 -10.42
N ASP A 146 8.54 -28.05 -10.29
CA ASP A 146 8.59 -29.11 -11.31
C ASP A 146 7.20 -29.41 -11.87
N ARG A 147 7.10 -29.47 -13.21
CA ARG A 147 5.84 -29.70 -13.89
C ARG A 147 5.86 -31.09 -14.51
N GLU A 148 5.09 -31.99 -13.90
CA GLU A 148 4.70 -33.25 -14.51
C GLU A 148 3.35 -33.07 -15.23
N THR A 149 3.30 -33.46 -16.49
CA THR A 149 2.10 -33.50 -17.32
C THR A 149 1.97 -34.89 -17.93
N ASP A 150 0.89 -35.58 -17.58
CA ASP A 150 0.54 -36.86 -18.18
C ASP A 150 -0.36 -36.61 -19.40
N PHE A 151 -0.05 -37.23 -20.53
CA PHE A 151 -0.85 -37.18 -21.76
C PHE A 151 -0.87 -38.55 -22.45
N GLY A 152 -1.91 -38.85 -23.22
CA GLY A 152 -2.08 -40.14 -23.89
C GLY A 152 -3.46 -40.74 -23.67
N THR A 153 -3.61 -42.03 -23.92
CA THR A 153 -4.89 -42.76 -23.76
C THR A 153 -4.85 -43.63 -22.50
N ILE A 154 -5.99 -44.20 -22.08
CA ILE A 154 -6.07 -45.12 -20.92
C ILE A 154 -5.12 -46.33 -21.09
N GLN A 155 -4.81 -46.71 -22.33
CA GLN A 155 -3.93 -47.84 -22.66
C GLN A 155 -2.45 -47.44 -22.75
N GLU A 156 -2.14 -46.15 -22.91
CA GLU A 156 -0.77 -45.66 -23.08
C GLU A 156 -0.65 -44.24 -22.52
N VAL A 157 -0.11 -44.15 -21.30
CA VAL A 157 0.14 -42.88 -20.61
C VAL A 157 1.60 -42.49 -20.85
N LEU A 158 1.81 -41.36 -21.52
CA LEU A 158 3.10 -40.72 -21.67
C LEU A 158 3.24 -39.63 -20.61
N ARG A 159 4.38 -39.61 -19.95
CA ARG A 159 4.69 -38.68 -18.86
C ARG A 159 5.79 -37.73 -19.28
N PHE A 160 5.49 -36.44 -19.28
CA PHE A 160 6.47 -35.40 -19.51
C PHE A 160 6.75 -34.66 -18.22
N LYS A 161 8.03 -34.61 -17.83
CA LYS A 161 8.49 -33.93 -16.62
C LYS A 161 9.50 -32.85 -17.01
N VAL A 162 9.16 -31.60 -16.69
CA VAL A 162 10.07 -30.46 -16.77
C VAL A 162 10.57 -30.16 -15.37
N TYR A 163 11.88 -30.12 -15.22
CA TYR A 163 12.53 -29.70 -13.99
C TYR A 163 12.81 -28.21 -14.10
N PHE A 164 12.36 -27.45 -13.10
CA PHE A 164 12.68 -26.02 -13.03
C PHE A 164 13.69 -25.80 -11.92
N ASP A 165 14.79 -25.11 -12.23
CA ASP A 165 15.76 -24.66 -11.23
C ASP A 165 15.80 -23.14 -11.17
N GLY A 166 16.08 -22.64 -9.96
CA GLY A 166 16.27 -21.23 -9.64
C GLY A 166 15.01 -20.46 -9.23
N ASN A 167 15.00 -19.13 -9.36
CA ASN A 167 13.92 -18.26 -8.87
C ASN A 167 13.81 -16.95 -9.65
N GLU A 168 12.61 -16.37 -9.62
CA GLU A 168 12.33 -15.00 -10.05
C GLU A 168 12.10 -14.15 -8.79
N THR A 169 12.77 -13.01 -8.72
CA THR A 169 12.58 -12.02 -7.65
C THR A 169 12.30 -10.66 -8.24
N ASP A 170 11.09 -10.16 -7.96
CA ASP A 170 10.65 -8.83 -8.35
C ASP A 170 10.60 -7.92 -7.12
N GLY A 171 11.09 -6.70 -7.29
CA GLY A 171 11.16 -5.68 -6.25
C GLY A 171 10.48 -4.40 -6.73
N TYR A 172 9.62 -3.85 -5.89
CA TYR A 172 8.95 -2.58 -6.12
C TYR A 172 9.17 -1.66 -4.94
N GLU A 173 9.83 -0.54 -5.20
CA GLU A 173 10.04 0.53 -4.25
C GLU A 173 9.21 1.74 -4.66
N MET A 174 8.52 2.34 -3.70
CA MET A 174 7.76 3.56 -3.93
C MET A 174 8.03 4.55 -2.82
N LEU A 175 8.26 5.80 -3.20
CA LEU A 175 8.34 6.93 -2.29
C LEU A 175 7.40 8.02 -2.78
N GLN A 176 6.54 8.51 -1.92
CA GLN A 176 5.59 9.58 -2.21
C GLN A 176 5.57 10.61 -1.09
N GLY A 177 5.49 11.87 -1.48
CA GLY A 177 5.33 13.00 -0.57
C GLY A 177 4.27 13.97 -1.09
N GLY A 178 3.54 14.60 -0.18
CA GLY A 178 2.61 15.67 -0.52
C GLY A 178 2.50 16.71 0.58
N LEU A 179 2.42 17.97 0.16
CA LEU A 179 2.21 19.13 1.01
C LEU A 179 0.83 19.72 0.72
N THR A 180 0.10 20.03 1.77
CA THR A 180 -1.22 20.67 1.70
C THR A 180 -1.21 21.92 2.57
N LEU A 181 -1.38 23.10 1.94
CA LEU A 181 -1.59 24.36 2.64
C LEU A 181 -3.10 24.65 2.71
N GLY A 182 -3.65 24.60 3.92
CA GLY A 182 -5.06 24.91 4.19
C GLY A 182 -5.25 26.37 4.59
N PHE A 183 -6.25 27.03 4.01
CA PHE A 183 -6.66 28.39 4.30
C PHE A 183 -8.17 28.51 4.50
N LYS A 184 -8.60 28.95 5.70
CA LYS A 184 -10.00 29.16 6.08
C LYS A 184 -10.27 30.65 6.31
N PRO A 185 -10.56 31.45 5.28
CA PRO A 185 -10.81 32.88 5.44
C PRO A 185 -12.09 33.18 6.24
N ARG A 186 -13.10 32.30 6.13
CA ARG A 186 -14.39 32.35 6.83
C ARG A 186 -14.81 30.92 7.24
N LYS A 187 -15.75 30.77 8.17
CA LYS A 187 -16.20 29.46 8.68
C LYS A 187 -16.76 28.52 7.60
N ASN A 188 -17.26 29.07 6.50
CA ASN A 188 -17.91 28.38 5.39
C ASN A 188 -17.06 28.29 4.12
N VAL A 189 -15.77 28.68 4.19
CA VAL A 189 -14.85 28.64 3.05
C VAL A 189 -13.60 27.87 3.47
N ASP A 190 -13.32 26.76 2.80
CA ASP A 190 -12.14 25.92 3.02
C ASP A 190 -11.35 25.83 1.70
N LEU A 191 -10.19 26.49 1.65
CA LEU A 191 -9.31 26.50 0.49
C LEU A 191 -8.09 25.63 0.79
N ARG A 192 -7.71 24.76 -0.15
CA ARG A 192 -6.59 23.83 0.00
C ARG A 192 -5.72 23.88 -1.23
N PHE A 193 -4.43 24.16 -1.03
CA PHE A 193 -3.42 24.12 -2.07
C PHE A 193 -2.55 22.90 -1.85
N ILE A 194 -2.52 22.00 -2.83
CA ILE A 194 -1.87 20.69 -2.69
C ILE A 194 -0.76 20.59 -3.74
N ALA A 195 0.43 20.17 -3.30
CA ALA A 195 1.56 19.83 -4.15
C ALA A 195 2.08 18.46 -3.76
N SER A 196 2.20 17.53 -4.70
CA SER A 196 2.67 16.16 -4.42
C SER A 196 3.56 15.63 -5.52
N ALA A 197 4.49 14.75 -5.15
CA ALA A 197 5.36 14.02 -6.07
C ALA A 197 5.54 12.59 -5.58
N TYR A 198 5.82 11.68 -6.51
CA TYR A 198 6.15 10.29 -6.22
C TYR A 198 7.26 9.80 -7.15
N THR A 199 7.97 8.78 -6.70
CA THR A 199 8.91 8.00 -7.50
C THR A 199 8.70 6.53 -7.23
N THR A 200 8.93 5.71 -8.25
CA THR A 200 8.83 4.25 -8.19
C THR A 200 10.05 3.64 -8.85
N GLN A 201 10.62 2.62 -8.24
CA GLN A 201 11.70 1.82 -8.81
C GLN A 201 11.28 0.36 -8.84
N GLU A 202 11.44 -0.26 -10.01
CA GLU A 202 11.16 -1.67 -10.24
C GLU A 202 12.47 -2.40 -10.53
N THR A 203 12.63 -3.59 -9.96
CA THR A 203 13.78 -4.45 -10.19
C THR A 203 13.28 -5.87 -10.43
N GLU A 204 13.64 -6.47 -11.55
CA GLU A 204 13.34 -7.85 -11.87
C GLU A 204 14.65 -8.63 -11.97
N THR A 205 14.72 -9.79 -11.31
CA THR A 205 15.87 -10.69 -11.42
C THR A 205 15.37 -12.09 -11.74
N TYR A 206 15.75 -12.57 -12.92
CA TYR A 206 15.42 -13.90 -13.41
C TYR A 206 16.64 -14.81 -13.35
N ASP A 207 16.50 -15.88 -12.59
CA ASP A 207 17.44 -17.00 -12.60
C ASP A 207 16.62 -18.28 -12.71
N ILE A 208 15.88 -18.47 -13.81
CA ILE A 208 15.08 -19.67 -14.05
C ILE A 208 15.70 -20.45 -15.21
N GLN A 209 16.02 -21.72 -14.97
CA GLN A 209 16.49 -22.68 -15.97
C GLN A 209 15.50 -23.85 -16.05
N GLY A 210 15.23 -24.37 -17.25
CA GLY A 210 14.26 -25.45 -17.49
C GLY A 210 14.57 -26.26 -18.73
#